data_AF-A0A350ETT4-F1
#
_entry.id   AF-A0A350ETT4-F1
#
_cell.length_a   1.000
_cell.length_b   1.000
_cell.length_c   1.000
_cell.angle_alpha   90.00
_cell.angle_beta   90.00
_cell.angle_gamma   90.00
#
_symmetry.space_group_name_H-M   'P 1'
#
loop_
_entity.id
_entity.type
_entity.pdbx_description
1 polymer ?
#
loop_
_entity_poly.entity_id
_entity_poly.type
_entity_poly.pdbx_seq_one_letter_code
_entity_poly.pdbx_strand_id
1 'polypeptide(L)' 'MNTTLKNIAEEIFRRKQAARREAARLPIEEKLRILVKLQQRANEVRRATGRPEMFVWQLD' A
#
# COMPACT_ATOMS: atom_id res chain seq x y z
N MET A 1 3.57 -22.73 19.17
CA MET A 1 2.85 -21.80 18.26
C MET A 1 1.60 -22.50 17.77
N ASN A 2 0.41 -21.88 17.88
CA ASN A 2 -0.85 -22.49 17.43
C ASN A 2 -0.81 -22.67 15.90
N THR A 3 -0.93 -23.92 15.42
CA THR A 3 -0.80 -24.31 14.00
C THR A 3 -1.73 -23.51 13.09
N THR A 4 -2.92 -23.14 13.58
CA THR A 4 -3.89 -22.33 12.85
C THR A 4 -3.37 -20.92 12.56
N LEU A 5 -2.74 -20.27 13.54
CA LEU A 5 -2.17 -18.93 13.35
C LEU A 5 -0.99 -18.96 12.37
N LYS A 6 -0.18 -20.02 12.41
CA LYS A 6 0.92 -20.21 11.46
C LYS A 6 0.39 -20.29 10.02
N ASN A 7 -0.63 -21.11 9.78
CA ASN A 7 -1.20 -21.30 8.44
C ASN A 7 -1.85 -20.01 7.90
N ILE A 8 -2.57 -19.26 8.75
CA ILE A 8 -3.13 -17.95 8.37
C ILE A 8 -2.03 -16.96 7.99
N ALA A 9 -0.97 -16.89 8.80
CA ALA A 9 0.16 -16.01 8.52
C ALA A 9 0.84 -16.36 7.19
N GLU A 10 1.11 -17.64 6.93
CA GLU A 10 1.72 -18.12 5.69
C GLU A 10 0.87 -17.75 4.46
N GLU A 11 -0.44 -17.93 4.52
CA GLU A 11 -1.33 -17.55 3.42
C GLU A 11 -1.36 -16.04 3.19
N ILE A 12 -1.39 -15.24 4.26
CA ILE A 12 -1.28 -13.77 4.16
C ILE A 12 0.05 -13.37 3.49
N PHE A 13 1.16 -13.97 3.91
CA PHE A 13 2.47 -13.67 3.32
C PHE A 13 2.56 -14.08 1.85
N ARG A 14 2.01 -15.24 1.49
CA ARG A 14 1.94 -15.72 0.10
C ARG A 14 1.17 -14.75 -0.78
N ARG A 15 -0.03 -14.32 -0.35
CA ARG A 15 -0.84 -13.32 -1.07
C ARG A 15 -0.13 -11.98 -1.21
N LYS A 16 0.52 -11.51 -0.14
CA LYS A 16 1.33 -10.29 -0.17
C LYS A 16 2.51 -10.40 -1.15
N GLN A 17 3.13 -11.57 -1.25
CA GLN A 17 4.21 -11.80 -2.21
C GLN A 17 3.69 -11.77 -3.65
N ALA A 18 2.57 -12.43 -3.95
CA ALA A 18 1.94 -12.39 -5.26
C ALA A 18 1.56 -10.96 -5.66
N ALA A 19 0.90 -10.20 -4.78
CA ALA A 19 0.54 -8.81 -5.03
C ALA A 19 1.75 -7.91 -5.33
N ARG A 20 2.89 -8.12 -4.63
CA ARG A 20 4.14 -7.40 -4.92
C ARG A 20 4.71 -7.73 -6.30
N ARG A 21 4.63 -9.00 -6.72
CA ARG A 21 5.09 -9.41 -8.05
C ARG A 21 4.25 -8.77 -9.15
N GLU A 22 2.93 -8.76 -8.99
CA GLU A 22 2.05 -8.09 -9.96
C GLU A 22 2.30 -6.57 -10.00
N ALA A 23 2.40 -5.93 -8.83
CA ALA A 23 2.74 -4.52 -8.76
C ALA A 23 4.10 -4.20 -9.40
N ALA A 24 5.09 -5.09 -9.25
CA ALA A 24 6.41 -4.93 -9.86
C ALA A 24 6.36 -4.98 -11.40
N ARG A 25 5.40 -5.68 -12.00
CA ARG A 25 5.19 -5.75 -13.45
C ARG A 25 4.50 -4.54 -14.05
N LEU A 26 3.89 -3.68 -13.22
CA LEU A 26 3.23 -2.49 -13.72
C LEU A 26 4.23 -1.52 -14.38
N PRO A 27 3.81 -0.79 -15.44
CA PRO A 27 4.56 0.35 -15.95
C PRO A 27 4.89 1.35 -14.84
N ILE A 28 5.99 2.09 -14.99
CA ILE A 28 6.45 3.02 -13.96
C ILE A 28 5.42 4.13 -13.69
N GLU A 29 4.73 4.58 -14.73
CA GLU A 29 3.68 5.60 -14.68
C GLU A 29 2.53 5.14 -13.79
N GLU A 30 2.11 3.88 -13.91
CA GLU A 30 1.02 3.34 -13.11
C GLU A 30 1.43 3.17 -11.64
N LYS A 31 2.68 2.80 -11.38
CA LYS A 31 3.23 2.76 -10.01
C LYS A 31 3.21 4.14 -9.37
N LEU A 32 3.58 5.19 -10.13
CA LEU A 32 3.54 6.57 -9.65
C LEU A 32 2.10 7.03 -9.37
N ARG A 33 1.13 6.72 -10.24
CA ARG A 33 -0.30 7.00 -9.98
C ARG A 33 -0.79 6.33 -8.70
N ILE A 34 -0.43 5.07 -8.48
CA ILE A 34 -0.78 4.35 -7.25
C ILE A 34 -0.15 5.03 -6.03
N LEU A 35 1.12 5.42 -6.12
CA LEU A 35 1.82 6.10 -5.03
C LEU A 35 1.13 7.42 -4.64
N VAL A 36 0.76 8.24 -5.62
CA VAL A 36 0.05 9.52 -5.37
C VAL A 36 -1.31 9.28 -4.72
N LYS A 37 -2.08 8.30 -5.20
CA LYS A 37 -3.35 7.91 -4.55
C LYS A 37 -3.16 7.48 -3.09
N LEU A 38 -2.06 6.77 -2.78
CA LEU A 38 -1.74 6.39 -1.42
C LEU A 38 -1.36 7.60 -0.55
N GLN A 39 -0.63 8.58 -1.09
CA GLN A 39 -0.33 9.83 -0.40
C GLN A 39 -1.61 10.62 -0.08
N GLN A 40 -2.55 10.72 -1.03
CA GLN A 40 -3.85 11.38 -0.82
C GLN A 40 -4.65 10.72 0.30
N ARG A 41 -4.76 9.39 0.29
CA ARG A 41 -5.42 8.62 1.38
C ARG A 41 -4.71 8.79 2.72
N ALA A 42 -3.39 8.85 2.74
CA ALA A 42 -2.65 9.10 3.97
C ALA A 42 -2.99 10.49 4.55
N ASN A 43 -3.20 11.50 3.71
CA ASN A 43 -3.66 12.81 4.14
C ASN A 43 -5.10 12.81 4.65
N GLU A 44 -6.00 12.01 4.07
CA GLU A 44 -7.36 11.81 4.64
C GLU A 44 -7.29 11.31 6.08
N VAL A 45 -6.47 10.30 6.35
CA VAL A 45 -6.26 9.76 7.71
C VAL A 45 -5.61 10.79 8.62
N ARG A 46 -4.63 11.55 8.13
CA ARG A 46 -3.97 12.61 8.90
C ARG A 46 -4.95 13.71 9.32
N ARG A 47 -5.79 14.19 8.39
CA ARG A 47 -6.89 15.13 8.70
C ARG A 47 -7.80 14.59 9.78
N ALA A 48 -8.25 13.34 9.63
CA ALA A 48 -9.15 12.69 10.59
C ALA A 48 -8.54 12.51 11.99
N THR A 49 -7.20 12.47 12.08
CA THR A 49 -6.47 12.26 13.34
C THR A 49 -5.80 13.53 13.87
N GLY A 50 -6.12 14.71 13.31
CA GLY A 50 -5.55 16.00 13.74
C GLY A 50 -4.06 16.14 13.48
N ARG A 51 -3.49 15.37 12.55
CA ARG A 51 -2.08 15.43 12.16
C ARG A 51 -1.91 16.32 10.92
N PRO A 52 -0.76 17.01 10.79
CA PRO A 52 -0.47 17.81 9.61
C PRO A 52 -0.38 16.92 8.36
N GLU A 53 -0.86 17.45 7.23
CA GLU A 53 -0.77 16.79 5.93
C GLU A 53 0.69 16.64 5.46
N MET A 54 0.95 15.63 4.63
CA MET A 54 2.19 15.49 3.89
C MET A 54 2.05 16.02 2.47
N PHE A 55 3.18 16.31 1.86
CA PHE A 55 3.24 16.64 0.43
C PHE A 55 2.70 15.47 -0.42
N VAL A 56 1.87 15.80 -1.39
CA VAL A 56 1.35 14.90 -2.42
C VAL A 56 1.97 15.31 -3.75
N TRP A 57 2.57 14.36 -4.45
CA TRP A 57 3.18 14.65 -5.75
C TRP A 57 2.11 14.96 -6.79
N GLN A 58 2.37 15.96 -7.64
CA GLN A 58 1.58 16.22 -8.83
C GLN A 58 2.20 15.42 -9.98
N LEU A 59 1.37 14.68 -10.71
CA LEU A 59 1.78 14.03 -11.95
C LEU A 59 1.28 14.93 -13.08
N ASP A 60 2.20 15.65 -13.72
CA ASP A 60 1.92 16.48 -14.91
C ASP A 60 1.65 15.61 -16.15
#